data_AF-A0A8D8WA51-F1
#
_entry.id   AF-A0A8D8WA51-F1
#
_cell.length_a   1.000
_cell.length_b   1.000
_cell.length_c   1.000
_cell.angle_alpha   90.00
_cell.angle_beta   90.00
_cell.angle_gamma   90.00
#
_symmetry.space_group_name_H-M   'P 1'
#
loop_
_entity.id
_entity.type
_entity.pdbx_description
1 polymer ?
#
loop_
_entity_poly.entity_id
_entity_poly.type
_entity_poly.pdbx_seq_one_letter_code
_entity_poly.pdbx_strand_id
1 'polypeptide(L)'
;MRSPKCSTGESLHLLPRAVDRWTALGRFLKDLFNHYIISLCESIPDINDVSSFLSPQMTTLGDLFDIPSTDPFSIGVKQLASDYLPFGWREWQIKSPPALSDVKLDRSRLRFALPTIKLVKLYLPGTTHITDRQFKDMKTALFEVPFSQALITSPSGFSKALSTSEEDYAQFVEKVKPLLKFALSLTEVNRLLAAEEATSMQ
;
A
#
# COMPACT_ATOMS: atom_id res chain seq x y z
N MET A 1 65.94 32.58 -15.07
CA MET A 1 64.66 32.05 -15.61
C MET A 1 64.68 30.53 -15.55
N ARG A 2 63.54 29.93 -15.19
CA ARG A 2 63.20 28.50 -15.02
C ARG A 2 63.47 27.91 -13.62
N SER A 3 62.42 28.06 -12.82
CA SER A 3 62.06 27.35 -11.58
C SER A 3 61.67 25.88 -11.84
N PRO A 4 61.48 25.05 -10.78
CA PRO A 4 61.82 23.63 -10.74
C PRO A 4 60.63 22.69 -10.99
N LYS A 5 60.92 21.40 -11.19
CA LYS A 5 59.91 20.33 -11.13
C LYS A 5 60.11 19.49 -9.86
N CYS A 6 59.22 19.70 -8.90
CA CYS A 6 58.83 18.70 -7.90
C CYS A 6 57.68 17.88 -8.47
N SER A 7 57.70 16.55 -8.29
CA SER A 7 56.46 15.78 -8.14
C SER A 7 56.74 14.50 -7.36
N THR A 8 56.35 14.59 -6.10
CA THR A 8 56.10 13.59 -5.07
C THR A 8 55.34 12.37 -5.61
N GLY A 9 55.74 11.19 -5.13
CA GLY A 9 54.99 9.95 -5.33
C GLY A 9 53.85 9.78 -4.34
N GLU A 10 52.85 8.98 -4.70
CA GLU A 10 52.00 8.27 -3.76
C GLU A 10 51.41 7.04 -4.47
N SER A 11 51.71 5.87 -3.91
CA SER A 11 51.05 4.59 -4.20
C SER A 11 49.85 4.45 -3.28
N LEU A 12 48.70 4.01 -3.79
CA LEU A 12 47.74 3.19 -3.03
C LEU A 12 46.72 2.51 -3.96
N HIS A 13 46.89 1.18 -4.06
CA HIS A 13 45.89 0.11 -3.93
C HIS A 13 44.51 0.18 -4.64
N LEU A 14 44.30 -0.86 -5.47
CA LEU A 14 43.20 -1.84 -5.42
C LEU A 14 41.75 -1.31 -5.32
N LEU A 15 40.95 -1.52 -6.38
CA LEU A 15 40.01 -2.66 -6.51
C LEU A 15 39.11 -2.49 -7.77
N PRO A 16 38.70 -3.60 -8.41
CA PRO A 16 37.90 -3.59 -9.63
C PRO A 16 36.41 -3.26 -9.36
N ARG A 17 35.80 -2.59 -10.34
CA ARG A 17 34.38 -2.28 -10.44
C ARG A 17 33.54 -3.56 -10.36
N ALA A 18 32.83 -3.75 -9.26
CA ALA A 18 31.76 -4.73 -9.10
C ALA A 18 30.39 -4.02 -9.22
N VAL A 19 30.02 -3.68 -10.44
CA VAL A 19 28.65 -3.32 -10.82
C VAL A 19 28.26 -4.37 -11.84
N ASP A 20 27.49 -5.38 -11.45
CA ASP A 20 26.64 -6.24 -12.34
C ASP A 20 26.17 -7.53 -11.64
N ARG A 21 25.57 -7.43 -10.44
CA ARG A 21 25.02 -8.64 -9.76
C ARG A 21 23.64 -8.51 -9.12
N TRP A 22 22.86 -7.47 -9.42
CA TRP A 22 21.53 -7.26 -8.80
C TRP A 22 20.33 -7.26 -9.75
N THR A 23 20.51 -7.51 -11.04
CA THR A 23 19.42 -7.55 -12.04
C THR A 23 18.88 -8.95 -12.35
N ALA A 24 19.54 -10.02 -11.90
CA ALA A 24 19.15 -11.40 -12.19
C ALA A 24 18.13 -11.96 -11.19
N LEU A 25 18.24 -11.64 -9.90
CA LEU A 25 17.35 -12.18 -8.86
C LEU A 25 15.91 -11.63 -8.97
N GLY A 26 15.75 -10.39 -9.42
CA GLY A 26 14.45 -9.74 -9.58
C GLY A 26 13.63 -10.24 -10.79
N ARG A 27 14.26 -10.87 -11.78
CA ARG A 27 13.53 -11.48 -12.92
C ARG A 27 13.07 -12.90 -12.61
N PHE A 28 13.85 -13.65 -11.81
CA PHE A 28 13.55 -15.04 -11.46
C PHE A 28 12.31 -15.19 -10.57
N LEU A 29 12.07 -14.22 -9.66
CA LEU A 29 10.87 -14.23 -8.80
C LEU A 29 9.58 -13.86 -9.56
N LYS A 30 9.70 -13.13 -10.67
CA LYS A 30 8.55 -12.72 -11.49
C LYS A 30 8.02 -13.86 -12.36
N ASP A 31 8.91 -14.73 -12.85
CA ASP A 31 8.51 -15.88 -13.67
C ASP A 31 7.91 -17.03 -12.82
N LEU A 32 8.34 -17.19 -11.56
CA LEU A 32 7.73 -18.15 -10.63
C LEU A 32 6.29 -17.76 -10.24
N PHE A 33 6.00 -16.46 -10.15
CA PHE A 33 4.65 -15.98 -9.83
C PHE A 33 3.67 -16.17 -11.01
N ASN A 34 4.14 -16.10 -12.26
CA ASN A 34 3.30 -16.26 -13.44
C ASN A 34 3.00 -17.74 -13.78
N HIS A 35 3.88 -18.67 -13.43
CA HIS A 35 3.64 -20.08 -13.72
C HIS A 35 2.64 -20.76 -12.76
N TYR A 36 2.47 -20.24 -11.54
CA TYR A 36 1.53 -20.81 -10.56
C TYR A 36 0.05 -20.47 -10.88
N ILE A 37 -0.21 -19.40 -11.64
CA ILE A 37 -1.58 -18.96 -11.99
C ILE A 37 -2.21 -19.83 -13.10
N ILE A 38 -1.41 -20.49 -13.95
CA ILE A 38 -1.92 -21.21 -15.13
C ILE A 38 -2.33 -22.67 -14.81
N SER A 39 -1.94 -23.22 -13.65
CA SER A 39 -2.17 -24.63 -13.31
C SER A 39 -3.47 -24.91 -12.53
N LEU A 40 -4.39 -23.95 -12.41
CA LEU A 40 -5.64 -24.08 -11.64
C LEU A 40 -6.91 -23.93 -12.51
N CYS A 41 -6.82 -24.25 -13.80
CA CYS A 41 -7.96 -24.26 -14.74
C CYS A 41 -8.56 -25.67 -14.95
N GLU A 42 -8.73 -26.47 -13.90
CA GLU A 42 -9.54 -27.69 -13.98
C GLU A 42 -10.78 -27.58 -13.09
N SER A 43 -11.92 -27.92 -13.72
CA SER A 43 -13.29 -27.97 -13.21
C SER A 43 -14.07 -26.65 -13.15
N ILE A 44 -14.64 -26.29 -14.30
CA ILE A 44 -15.80 -25.40 -14.41
C ILE A 44 -17.07 -26.26 -14.21
N PRO A 45 -17.82 -26.13 -13.11
CA PRO A 45 -19.21 -26.56 -13.06
C PRO A 45 -20.12 -25.53 -13.74
N ASP A 46 -21.20 -26.08 -14.30
CA ASP A 46 -22.22 -25.50 -15.16
C ASP A 46 -22.76 -24.12 -14.72
N ILE A 47 -22.78 -23.17 -15.65
CA ILE A 47 -23.11 -21.76 -15.46
C ILE A 47 -24.61 -21.58 -15.72
N ASN A 48 -25.46 -21.87 -14.74
CA ASN A 48 -26.89 -21.53 -14.83
C ASN A 48 -27.52 -21.05 -13.51
N ASP A 49 -26.74 -20.68 -12.50
CA ASP A 49 -27.28 -20.10 -11.25
C ASP A 49 -26.44 -18.91 -10.74
N VAL A 50 -26.39 -17.83 -11.53
CA VAL A 50 -25.64 -16.60 -11.17
C VAL A 50 -26.55 -15.52 -10.57
N SER A 51 -27.85 -15.79 -10.40
CA SER A 51 -28.81 -14.86 -9.80
C SER A 51 -28.97 -15.01 -8.28
N SER A 52 -28.31 -15.99 -7.64
CA SER A 52 -28.48 -16.29 -6.22
C SER A 52 -27.36 -15.77 -5.28
N PHE A 53 -26.28 -15.17 -5.80
CA PHE A 53 -25.14 -14.70 -4.97
C PHE A 53 -25.06 -13.18 -4.71
N LEU A 54 -26.00 -12.37 -5.20
CA LEU A 54 -25.95 -10.91 -5.08
C LEU A 54 -26.82 -10.37 -3.92
N SER A 55 -26.71 -10.98 -2.75
CA SER A 55 -26.93 -10.24 -1.51
C SER A 55 -25.58 -9.69 -1.10
N PRO A 56 -25.36 -8.36 -1.02
CA PRO A 56 -24.13 -7.84 -0.44
C PRO A 56 -24.03 -8.37 0.99
N GLN A 57 -23.18 -9.37 1.23
CA GLN A 57 -23.02 -9.94 2.55
C GLN A 57 -22.52 -8.82 3.46
N MET A 58 -23.32 -8.52 4.48
CA MET A 58 -22.93 -7.56 5.50
C MET A 58 -21.83 -8.18 6.34
N THR A 59 -20.80 -7.39 6.62
CA THR A 59 -19.67 -7.79 7.46
C THR A 59 -19.27 -6.61 8.33
N THR A 60 -18.45 -6.86 9.33
CA THR A 60 -17.84 -5.79 10.13
C THR A 60 -16.40 -5.55 9.69
N LEU A 61 -15.93 -4.33 9.95
CA LEU A 61 -14.53 -4.00 9.72
C LEU A 61 -13.58 -4.87 10.58
N GLY A 62 -14.04 -5.30 11.76
CA GLY A 62 -13.36 -6.26 12.62
C GLY A 62 -13.22 -7.65 11.99
N ASP A 63 -14.28 -8.16 11.35
CA ASP A 63 -14.22 -9.46 10.67
C ASP A 63 -13.20 -9.43 9.52
N LEU A 64 -13.17 -8.36 8.72
CA LEU A 64 -12.16 -8.18 7.68
C LEU A 64 -10.74 -8.07 8.25
N PHE A 65 -10.61 -7.47 9.43
CA PHE A 65 -9.34 -7.36 10.12
C PHE A 65 -8.84 -8.72 10.61
N ASP A 66 -9.73 -9.63 10.99
CA ASP A 66 -9.34 -10.94 11.54
C ASP A 66 -8.97 -11.97 10.47
N ILE A 67 -9.26 -11.71 9.19
CA ILE A 67 -8.82 -12.55 8.07
C ILE A 67 -7.28 -12.71 8.13
N PRO A 68 -6.73 -13.90 8.37
CA PRO A 68 -5.29 -14.06 8.54
C PRO A 68 -4.54 -13.62 7.27
N SER A 69 -3.41 -12.93 7.45
CA SER A 69 -2.52 -12.57 6.34
C SER A 69 -1.10 -12.98 6.70
N THR A 70 -0.40 -13.55 5.73
CA THR A 70 1.03 -13.92 5.83
C THR A 70 1.94 -12.83 5.28
N ASP A 71 1.38 -11.84 4.57
CA ASP A 71 2.14 -10.74 3.98
C ASP A 71 2.55 -9.73 5.06
N PRO A 72 3.85 -9.44 5.24
CA PRO A 72 4.33 -8.49 6.25
C PRO A 72 3.73 -7.09 6.11
N PHE A 73 3.49 -6.63 4.88
CA PHE A 73 2.89 -5.32 4.63
C PHE A 73 1.46 -5.29 5.16
N SER A 74 0.63 -6.28 4.81
CA SER A 74 -0.73 -6.45 5.31
C SER A 74 -0.81 -6.52 6.84
N ILE A 75 0.10 -7.26 7.48
CA ILE A 75 0.18 -7.35 8.94
C ILE A 75 0.49 -5.97 9.53
N GLY A 76 1.45 -5.24 8.98
CA GLY A 76 1.77 -3.90 9.44
C GLY A 76 0.65 -2.88 9.20
N VAL A 77 -0.12 -3.02 8.12
CA VAL A 77 -1.29 -2.16 7.85
C VAL A 77 -2.36 -2.37 8.90
N LYS A 78 -2.61 -3.62 9.30
CA LYS A 78 -3.50 -3.94 10.42
C LYS A 78 -2.99 -3.35 11.74
N GLN A 79 -1.70 -3.46 12.02
CA GLN A 79 -1.14 -2.82 13.21
C GLN A 79 -1.38 -1.29 13.20
N LEU A 80 -1.12 -0.63 12.06
CA LEU A 80 -1.39 0.80 11.90
C LEU A 80 -2.85 1.15 12.12
N ALA A 81 -3.78 0.30 11.65
CA ALA A 81 -5.19 0.51 11.92
C ALA A 81 -5.52 0.43 13.41
N SER A 82 -5.01 -0.57 14.13
CA SER A 82 -5.19 -0.68 15.58
C SER A 82 -4.68 0.55 16.33
N ASP A 83 -3.58 1.14 15.86
CA ASP A 83 -2.93 2.27 16.53
C ASP A 83 -3.64 3.62 16.25
N TYR A 84 -4.29 3.78 15.09
CA TYR A 84 -4.80 5.08 14.63
C TYR A 84 -6.33 5.16 14.49
N LEU A 85 -7.03 4.05 14.32
CA LEU A 85 -8.49 4.10 14.20
C LEU A 85 -9.15 4.39 15.56
N PRO A 86 -10.26 5.13 15.58
CA PRO A 86 -10.95 5.49 16.82
C PRO A 86 -11.58 4.27 17.49
N PHE A 87 -11.82 4.35 18.80
CA PHE A 87 -12.48 3.29 19.56
C PHE A 87 -13.81 2.84 18.91
N GLY A 88 -14.06 1.53 18.92
CA GLY A 88 -15.25 0.92 18.30
C GLY A 88 -15.18 0.76 16.78
N TRP A 89 -14.02 0.98 16.14
CA TRP A 89 -13.89 0.82 14.69
C TRP A 89 -14.17 -0.59 14.19
N ARG A 90 -13.91 -1.62 15.02
CA ARG A 90 -14.15 -3.02 14.66
C ARG A 90 -15.62 -3.34 14.41
N GLU A 91 -16.53 -2.61 15.05
CA GLU A 91 -17.98 -2.81 14.97
C GLU A 91 -18.61 -2.11 13.75
N TRP A 92 -17.83 -1.36 12.97
CA TRP A 92 -18.35 -0.64 11.82
C TRP A 92 -18.86 -1.62 10.77
N GLN A 93 -20.16 -1.53 10.49
CA GLN A 93 -20.82 -2.33 9.48
C GLN A 93 -20.50 -1.80 8.09
N ILE A 94 -20.20 -2.73 7.19
CA ILE A 94 -19.89 -2.44 5.80
C ILE A 94 -20.49 -3.54 4.92
N LYS A 95 -20.67 -3.22 3.65
CA LYS A 95 -20.86 -4.25 2.63
C LYS A 95 -19.51 -4.91 2.36
N SER A 96 -19.53 -6.23 2.15
CA SER A 96 -18.33 -6.96 1.77
C SER A 96 -17.66 -6.29 0.56
N PRO A 97 -16.34 -6.00 0.64
CA PRO A 97 -15.63 -5.39 -0.46
C PRO A 97 -15.72 -6.25 -1.73
N PRO A 98 -15.86 -5.63 -2.91
CA PRO A 98 -15.89 -6.38 -4.17
C PRO A 98 -14.57 -7.10 -4.41
N ALA A 99 -14.62 -8.20 -5.16
CA ALA A 99 -13.40 -8.85 -5.63
C ALA A 99 -12.61 -7.90 -6.53
N LEU A 100 -11.27 -8.04 -6.50
CA LEU A 100 -10.35 -7.16 -7.24
C LEU A 100 -10.60 -7.13 -8.76
N SER A 101 -11.18 -8.20 -9.32
CA SER A 101 -11.54 -8.32 -10.73
C SER A 101 -12.69 -7.41 -11.15
N ASP A 102 -13.54 -7.00 -10.20
CA ASP A 102 -14.86 -6.46 -10.52
C ASP A 102 -14.85 -4.93 -10.57
N VAL A 103 -13.74 -4.28 -10.16
CA VAL A 103 -13.67 -2.83 -10.03
C VAL A 103 -12.60 -2.23 -10.93
N LYS A 104 -13.04 -1.59 -12.02
CA LYS A 104 -12.22 -0.67 -12.82
C LYS A 104 -12.07 0.66 -12.08
N LEU A 105 -11.22 0.71 -11.07
CA LEU A 105 -10.91 1.94 -10.34
C LEU A 105 -9.51 2.46 -10.66
N ASP A 106 -9.38 3.78 -10.82
CA ASP A 106 -8.07 4.42 -10.85
C ASP A 106 -7.45 4.42 -9.44
N ARG A 107 -6.60 3.42 -9.21
CA ARG A 107 -5.91 3.17 -7.93
C ARG A 107 -5.04 4.35 -7.48
N SER A 108 -4.61 5.21 -8.41
CA SER A 108 -3.76 6.36 -8.07
C SER A 108 -4.52 7.43 -7.26
N ARG A 109 -5.83 7.54 -7.49
CA ARG A 109 -6.71 8.51 -6.84
C ARG A 109 -7.20 8.06 -5.46
N LEU A 110 -6.91 6.82 -5.08
CA LEU A 110 -7.32 6.27 -3.80
C LEU A 110 -6.73 7.07 -2.64
N ARG A 111 -7.59 7.38 -1.66
CA ARG A 111 -7.19 7.88 -0.35
C ARG A 111 -7.72 6.94 0.71
N PHE A 112 -6.89 6.65 1.69
CA PHE A 112 -7.19 5.73 2.78
C PHE A 112 -7.25 6.51 4.10
N ALA A 113 -8.11 6.08 5.02
CA ALA A 113 -8.19 6.59 6.39
C ALA A 113 -7.03 6.08 7.27
N LEU A 114 -5.80 6.11 6.74
CA LEU A 114 -4.58 5.64 7.41
C LEU A 114 -3.43 6.64 7.18
N PRO A 115 -2.49 6.78 8.13
CA PRO A 115 -1.39 7.73 8.01
C PRO A 115 -0.46 7.40 6.84
N THR A 116 -0.40 8.27 5.83
CA THR A 116 0.32 7.97 4.58
C THR A 116 1.83 7.84 4.78
N ILE A 117 2.45 8.64 5.65
CA ILE A 117 3.89 8.53 5.95
C ILE A 117 4.22 7.17 6.57
N LYS A 118 3.38 6.69 7.49
CA LYS A 118 3.59 5.39 8.15
C LYS A 118 3.42 4.25 7.15
N LEU A 119 2.43 4.34 6.25
CA LEU A 119 2.25 3.40 5.16
C LEU A 119 3.48 3.34 4.23
N VAL A 120 4.03 4.50 3.85
CA VAL A 120 5.24 4.56 3.01
C VAL A 120 6.43 3.91 3.70
N LYS A 121 6.66 4.21 4.98
CA LYS A 121 7.74 3.60 5.77
C LYS A 121 7.55 2.10 5.98
N LEU A 122 6.31 1.64 6.04
CA LEU A 122 6.00 0.22 6.12
C LEU A 122 6.27 -0.49 4.78
N TYR A 123 5.93 0.15 3.66
CA TYR A 123 6.11 -0.39 2.32
C TYR A 123 7.58 -0.34 1.84
N LEU A 124 8.29 0.74 2.16
CA LEU A 124 9.70 0.98 1.82
C LEU A 124 10.46 1.46 3.07
N PRO A 125 10.88 0.54 3.95
CA PRO A 125 11.60 0.89 5.17
C PRO A 125 12.88 1.68 4.90
N GLY A 126 13.09 2.74 5.68
CA GLY A 126 14.30 3.59 5.58
C GLY A 126 14.32 4.54 4.38
N THR A 127 13.25 4.61 3.59
CA THR A 127 13.22 5.51 2.43
C THR A 127 13.09 6.97 2.86
N THR A 128 13.88 7.85 2.25
CA THR A 128 13.81 9.31 2.45
C THR A 128 13.09 10.02 1.30
N HIS A 129 12.77 9.27 0.25
CA HIS A 129 12.01 9.72 -0.91
C HIS A 129 11.24 8.56 -1.52
N ILE A 130 10.09 8.81 -2.15
CA ILE A 130 9.31 7.81 -2.89
C ILE A 130 8.95 8.33 -4.27
N THR A 131 9.09 7.48 -5.29
CA THR A 131 8.69 7.80 -6.67
C THR A 131 7.18 7.65 -6.87
N ASP A 132 6.62 8.32 -7.87
CA ASP A 132 5.20 8.19 -8.23
C ASP A 132 4.79 6.73 -8.49
N ARG A 133 5.65 5.97 -9.18
CA ARG A 133 5.43 4.55 -9.44
C ARG A 133 5.33 3.76 -8.13
N GLN A 134 6.31 3.89 -7.24
CA GLN A 134 6.28 3.19 -5.95
C GLN A 134 5.09 3.59 -5.09
N PHE A 135 4.69 4.86 -5.13
CA PHE A 135 3.52 5.34 -4.40
C PHE A 135 2.21 4.73 -4.93
N LYS A 136 2.09 4.57 -6.25
CA LYS A 136 0.96 3.86 -6.89
C LYS A 136 0.97 2.36 -6.60
N ASP A 137 2.15 1.74 -6.61
CA ASP A 137 2.32 0.32 -6.29
C ASP A 137 1.92 0.06 -4.83
N MET A 138 2.32 0.92 -3.89
CA MET A 138 1.88 0.87 -2.49
C MET A 138 0.36 0.97 -2.35
N LYS A 139 -0.28 1.92 -3.04
CA LYS A 139 -1.75 2.04 -3.02
C LYS A 139 -2.45 0.82 -3.61
N THR A 140 -1.83 0.19 -4.60
CA THR A 140 -2.31 -1.06 -5.18
C THR A 140 -2.22 -2.20 -4.18
N ALA A 141 -1.07 -2.38 -3.52
CA ALA A 141 -0.91 -3.37 -2.46
C ALA A 141 -1.90 -3.13 -1.30
N LEU A 142 -2.18 -1.88 -0.93
CA LEU A 142 -3.23 -1.56 0.04
C LEU A 142 -4.62 -1.99 -0.44
N PHE A 143 -4.93 -1.74 -1.72
CA PHE A 143 -6.22 -2.12 -2.29
C PHE A 143 -6.41 -3.64 -2.32
N GLU A 144 -5.33 -4.42 -2.40
CA GLU A 144 -5.38 -5.89 -2.38
C GLU A 144 -5.75 -6.46 -1.00
N VAL A 145 -5.65 -5.66 0.06
CA VAL A 145 -6.07 -6.03 1.42
C VAL A 145 -7.56 -5.67 1.61
N PRO A 146 -8.47 -6.66 1.81
CA PRO A 146 -9.91 -6.38 1.92
C PRO A 146 -10.26 -5.37 3.00
N PHE A 147 -9.62 -5.49 4.17
CA PHE A 147 -9.74 -4.56 5.28
C PHE A 147 -9.42 -3.11 4.89
N SER A 148 -8.35 -2.89 4.12
CA SER A 148 -7.93 -1.55 3.69
C SER A 148 -8.89 -0.95 2.68
N GLN A 149 -9.60 -1.76 1.87
CA GLN A 149 -10.60 -1.26 0.93
C GLN A 149 -11.75 -0.56 1.67
N ALA A 150 -12.17 -1.12 2.80
CA ALA A 150 -13.21 -0.54 3.65
C ALA A 150 -12.79 0.80 4.31
N LEU A 151 -11.49 1.13 4.29
CA LEU A 151 -10.95 2.39 4.79
C LEU A 151 -10.76 3.45 3.70
N ILE A 152 -11.24 3.21 2.47
CA ILE A 152 -11.14 4.18 1.40
C ILE A 152 -12.08 5.35 1.66
N THR A 153 -11.55 6.57 1.55
CA THR A 153 -12.29 7.83 1.75
C THR A 153 -12.45 8.62 0.45
N SER A 154 -11.67 8.29 -0.57
CA SER A 154 -11.78 8.89 -1.90
C SER A 154 -11.42 7.87 -2.99
N PRO A 155 -12.18 7.80 -4.09
CA PRO A 155 -13.36 8.62 -4.43
C PRO A 155 -14.59 8.29 -3.57
N SER A 156 -15.41 9.30 -3.26
CA SER A 156 -16.57 9.15 -2.37
C SER A 156 -17.62 8.17 -2.88
N GLY A 157 -17.75 8.02 -4.21
CA GLY A 157 -18.64 7.03 -4.81
C GLY A 157 -18.28 5.59 -4.41
N PHE A 158 -16.98 5.28 -4.29
CA PHE A 158 -16.53 3.96 -3.86
C PHE A 158 -16.80 3.73 -2.37
N SER A 159 -16.44 4.70 -1.53
CA SER A 159 -16.67 4.60 -0.08
C SER A 159 -18.16 4.52 0.27
N LYS A 160 -19.01 5.26 -0.45
CA LYS A 160 -20.48 5.15 -0.33
C LYS A 160 -20.99 3.78 -0.75
N ALA A 161 -20.45 3.21 -1.83
CA ALA A 161 -20.85 1.88 -2.30
C ALA A 161 -20.55 0.78 -1.27
N LEU A 162 -19.50 0.94 -0.47
CA LEU A 162 -19.16 0.04 0.64
C LEU A 162 -19.99 0.27 1.90
N SER A 163 -20.66 1.41 2.01
CA SER A 163 -21.50 1.73 3.17
C SER A 163 -22.86 1.05 3.05
N THR A 164 -23.42 0.65 4.19
CA THR A 164 -24.73 0.00 4.30
C THR A 164 -25.87 0.98 4.02
N SER A 165 -25.76 2.21 4.53
CA SER A 165 -26.67 3.33 4.29
C SER A 165 -25.91 4.65 4.08
N GLU A 166 -26.61 5.72 3.70
CA GLU A 166 -26.04 7.07 3.63
C GLU A 166 -25.71 7.62 5.03
N GLU A 167 -26.50 7.26 6.04
CA GLU A 167 -26.25 7.59 7.45
C GLU A 167 -24.96 6.93 7.95
N ASP A 168 -24.75 5.65 7.62
CA ASP A 168 -23.52 4.92 7.98
C ASP A 168 -22.30 5.52 7.30
N TYR A 169 -22.44 5.92 6.03
CA TYR A 169 -21.38 6.64 5.32
C TYR A 169 -21.05 7.98 5.99
N ALA A 170 -22.06 8.77 6.38
CA ALA A 170 -21.85 10.04 7.06
C ALA A 170 -21.17 9.84 8.42
N GLN A 171 -21.57 8.83 9.18
CA GLN A 171 -20.90 8.47 10.44
C GLN A 171 -19.45 8.03 10.22
N PHE A 172 -19.20 7.20 9.21
CA PHE A 172 -17.84 6.80 8.83
C PHE A 172 -16.98 8.03 8.54
N VAL A 173 -17.45 8.93 7.67
CA VAL A 173 -16.73 10.15 7.30
C VAL A 173 -16.42 11.02 8.52
N GLU A 174 -17.40 11.25 9.41
CA GLU A 174 -17.17 12.04 10.63
C GLU A 174 -16.16 11.37 11.57
N LYS A 175 -16.22 10.05 11.74
CA LYS A 175 -15.28 9.30 12.59
C LYS A 175 -13.85 9.31 12.03
N VAL A 176 -13.67 9.25 10.70
CA VAL A 176 -12.33 9.24 10.07
C VAL A 176 -11.81 10.64 9.75
N LYS A 177 -12.64 11.68 9.84
CA LYS A 177 -12.27 13.09 9.59
C LYS A 177 -10.99 13.54 10.30
N PRO A 178 -10.74 13.20 11.59
CA PRO A 178 -9.49 13.56 12.26
C PRO A 178 -8.25 12.91 11.64
N LEU A 179 -8.41 11.79 10.93
CA LEU A 179 -7.33 11.03 10.28
C LEU A 179 -7.00 11.56 8.88
N LEU A 180 -7.95 12.24 8.22
CA LEU A 180 -7.76 12.76 6.86
C LEU A 180 -6.60 13.76 6.74
N LYS A 181 -6.23 14.43 7.84
CA LYS A 181 -5.04 15.30 7.88
C LYS A 181 -3.73 14.54 7.67
N PHE A 182 -3.72 13.22 7.87
CA PHE A 182 -2.58 12.34 7.62
C PHE A 182 -2.66 11.64 6.25
N ALA A 183 -3.73 11.86 5.48
CA ALA A 183 -3.91 11.36 4.13
C ALA A 183 -3.26 12.32 3.11
N LEU A 184 -1.95 12.14 2.91
CA LEU A 184 -1.09 13.09 2.20
C LEU A 184 -0.95 12.77 0.71
N SER A 185 -0.67 13.80 -0.07
CA SER A 185 -0.22 13.67 -1.45
C SER A 185 1.24 13.22 -1.54
N LEU A 186 1.67 12.72 -2.70
CA LEU A 186 3.06 12.35 -2.97
C LEU A 186 4.04 13.48 -2.67
N THR A 187 3.72 14.70 -3.10
CA THR A 187 4.55 15.88 -2.88
C THR A 187 4.73 16.19 -1.39
N GLU A 188 3.64 16.12 -0.62
CA GLU A 188 3.69 16.31 0.83
C GLU A 188 4.46 15.19 1.54
N VAL A 189 4.31 13.95 1.09
CA VAL A 189 5.07 12.80 1.59
C VAL A 189 6.56 13.03 1.42
N ASN A 190 7.02 13.33 0.20
CA ASN A 190 8.44 13.55 -0.07
C ASN A 190 9.01 14.74 0.69
N ARG A 191 8.21 15.80 0.87
CA ARG A 191 8.59 16.95 1.71
C ARG A 191 8.82 16.55 3.17
N LEU A 192 7.96 15.71 3.74
CA LEU A 192 8.08 15.28 5.13
C LEU A 192 9.21 14.26 5.34
N LEU A 193 9.38 13.31 4.41
CA LEU A 193 10.48 12.35 4.48
C LEU A 193 11.86 13.04 4.43
N ALA A 194 12.03 14.04 3.55
CA ALA A 194 13.25 14.83 3.48
C ALA A 194 13.51 15.65 4.77
N ALA A 195 12.46 16.15 5.42
CA ALA A 195 12.59 16.90 6.67
C ALA A 195 13.02 16.02 7.85
N GLU A 196 12.54 14.77 7.91
CA GLU A 196 12.97 13.80 8.94
C GLU A 196 14.43 13.38 8.75
N GLU A 197 14.90 13.23 7.51
CA GLU A 197 16.31 12.95 7.20
C GLU A 197 17.21 14.07 7.71
N ALA A 198 16.85 15.32 7.43
CA ALA A 198 17.61 16.49 7.90
C ALA A 198 17.67 16.59 9.44
N THR A 199 16.62 16.14 10.14
CA THR A 199 16.55 16.16 11.61
C THR A 199 17.39 15.04 12.23
N SER A 200 17.52 13.89 11.56
CA SER A 200 18.26 12.73 12.08
C SER A 200 19.79 12.87 11.97
N MET A 201 20.28 13.92 11.30
CA MET A 201 21.71 14.23 11.14
C MET A 201 22.24 15.25 12.16
N GLN A 202 21.39 15.71 13.09
CA GLN A 202 21.76 16.60 14.20
C GLN A 202 21.93 15.79 15.49
#